data_AF-A0A831M5Z1-F1
#
_entry.id   AF-A0A831M5Z1-F1
#
_cell.length_a   1.000
_cell.length_b   1.000
_cell.length_c   1.000
_cell.angle_alpha   90.00
_cell.angle_beta   90.00
_cell.angle_gamma   90.00
#
_symmetry.space_group_name_H-M   'P 1'
#
loop_
_entity.id
_entity.type
_entity.pdbx_description
1 polymer ?
#
loop_
_entity_poly.entity_id
_entity_poly.type
_entity_poly.pdbx_seq_one_letter_code
_entity_poly.pdbx_strand_id
1 'polypeptide(L)'
;PMEGTSMYFAPEVVKKVWAAARGLGLSKYFVERESDPLIDDHLYVNQHARIPTVDIIDYDARRGGFFPSWHTVGDTLDKIDKDTLGAVGRLVLAVVYQEK
;
A
#
# COMPACT_ATOMS: atom_id res chain seq x y z
N PRO A 1 0.00 2.67 -5.10
CA PRO A 1 1.31 3.06 -5.68
C PRO A 1 2.43 2.50 -4.80
N MET A 2 3.67 2.47 -5.29
CA MET A 2 4.82 2.29 -4.41
C MET A 2 5.02 3.59 -3.63
N GLU A 3 4.62 3.63 -2.36
CA GLU A 3 4.61 4.86 -1.57
C GLU A 3 6.04 5.35 -1.26
N GLY A 4 6.28 6.67 -1.31
CA GLY A 4 7.63 7.25 -1.30
C GLY A 4 8.44 7.04 -0.01
N THR A 5 7.81 7.14 1.17
CA THR A 5 8.43 6.83 2.47
C THR A 5 8.82 5.36 2.54
N SER A 6 7.95 4.47 2.06
CA SER A 6 8.20 3.02 1.96
C SER A 6 9.36 2.72 1.00
N MET A 7 9.43 3.42 -0.14
CA MET A 7 10.54 3.30 -1.09
C MET A 7 11.86 3.81 -0.51
N TYR A 8 11.82 4.83 0.35
CA TYR A 8 13.02 5.35 1.02
C TYR A 8 13.55 4.38 2.08
N PHE A 9 12.69 3.88 2.99
CA PHE A 9 13.13 3.06 4.13
C PHE A 9 13.17 1.55 3.86
N ALA A 10 12.29 1.04 3.00
CA ALA A 10 12.09 -0.39 2.79
C ALA A 10 11.95 -0.77 1.29
N PRO A 11 12.82 -0.31 0.38
CA PRO A 11 12.67 -0.53 -1.07
C PRO A 11 12.63 -2.01 -1.45
N GLU A 12 13.38 -2.87 -0.75
CA GLU A 12 13.38 -4.31 -1.01
C GLU A 12 12.06 -4.98 -0.59
N VAL A 13 11.43 -4.49 0.48
CA VAL A 13 10.10 -4.97 0.90
C VAL A 13 9.04 -4.50 -0.10
N VAL A 14 9.10 -3.25 -0.57
CA VAL A 14 8.18 -2.73 -1.60
C VAL A 14 8.27 -3.57 -2.88
N LYS A 15 9.49 -3.79 -3.39
CA LYS A 15 9.73 -4.62 -4.59
C LYS A 15 9.17 -6.03 -4.42
N LYS A 16 9.36 -6.64 -3.25
CA LYS A 16 8.82 -7.98 -2.94
C LYS A 16 7.30 -7.99 -2.99
N VAL A 17 6.65 -7.05 -2.30
CA VAL A 17 5.18 -6.94 -2.26
C VAL A 17 4.61 -6.68 -3.66
N TRP A 18 5.20 -5.77 -4.43
CA TRP A 18 4.73 -5.48 -5.79
C TRP A 18 5.00 -6.61 -6.79
N ALA A 19 6.12 -7.34 -6.66
CA ALA A 19 6.38 -8.54 -7.45
C ALA A 19 5.34 -9.64 -7.18
N ALA A 20 4.98 -9.86 -5.91
CA ALA A 20 3.92 -10.80 -5.54
C ALA A 20 2.55 -10.35 -6.10
N ALA A 21 2.22 -9.05 -6.02
CA ALA A 21 0.98 -8.52 -6.58
C ALA A 21 0.87 -8.76 -8.09
N ARG A 22 1.97 -8.54 -8.82
CA ARG A 22 2.06 -8.81 -10.25
C ARG A 22 1.86 -10.29 -10.57
N GLY A 23 2.50 -11.18 -9.82
CA GLY A 23 2.36 -12.64 -9.97
C GLY A 23 0.94 -13.15 -9.70
N LEU A 24 0.17 -12.45 -8.84
CA LEU A 24 -1.24 -12.74 -8.55
C LEU A 24 -2.22 -12.08 -9.52
N GLY A 25 -1.74 -11.32 -10.52
CA GLY A 25 -2.60 -10.58 -11.45
C GLY A 25 -3.32 -9.39 -10.82
N LEU A 26 -2.79 -8.83 -9.73
CA LEU A 26 -3.39 -7.72 -8.98
C LEU A 26 -2.89 -6.33 -9.41
N SER A 27 -2.22 -6.22 -10.56
CA SER A 27 -1.65 -4.96 -11.07
C SER A 27 -2.68 -3.85 -11.31
N LYS A 28 -3.98 -4.17 -11.35
CA LYS A 28 -5.05 -3.16 -11.37
C LYS A 28 -5.19 -2.39 -10.04
N TYR A 29 -4.82 -3.00 -8.92
CA TYR A 29 -4.82 -2.39 -7.58
C TYR A 29 -3.41 -1.89 -7.21
N PHE A 30 -2.40 -2.71 -7.46
CA PHE A 30 -1.01 -2.44 -7.10
C PHE A 30 -0.24 -1.91 -8.30
N VAL A 31 -0.41 -0.61 -8.57
CA VAL A 31 0.25 0.06 -9.69
C VAL A 31 1.73 0.29 -9.43
N GLU A 32 2.57 0.00 -10.42
CA GLU A 32 4.03 0.14 -10.34
C GLU A 32 4.46 1.56 -10.66
N ARG A 33 4.01 2.47 -9.81
CA ARG A 33 4.35 3.87 -9.90
C ARG A 33 4.67 4.37 -8.50
N GLU A 34 5.77 5.08 -8.38
CA GLU A 34 6.12 5.76 -7.15
C GLU A 34 5.16 6.93 -6.88
N SER A 35 4.83 7.15 -5.61
CA SER A 35 4.20 8.39 -5.17
C SER A 35 5.19 9.24 -4.39
N ASP A 36 4.82 10.50 -4.15
CA ASP A 36 5.51 11.32 -3.15
C ASP A 36 5.48 10.63 -1.77
N PRO A 37 6.44 10.95 -0.89
CA PRO A 37 6.45 10.46 0.48
C PRO A 37 5.21 10.92 1.26
N LEU A 38 4.62 10.00 2.00
CA LEU A 38 3.52 10.23 2.92
C LEU A 38 3.99 10.05 4.36
N ILE A 39 3.45 10.87 5.25
CA ILE A 39 3.61 10.70 6.69
C ILE A 39 2.47 9.78 7.15
N ASP A 40 2.83 8.57 7.57
CA ASP A 40 1.93 7.60 8.18
C ASP A 40 2.72 6.82 9.26
N ASP A 41 2.08 5.89 9.96
CA ASP A 41 2.66 5.14 11.08
C ASP A 41 3.98 4.45 10.72
N HIS A 42 4.10 3.93 9.50
CA HIS A 42 5.31 3.24 9.03
C HIS A 42 6.54 4.14 9.05
N LEU A 43 6.41 5.45 8.89
CA LEU A 43 7.53 6.39 9.01
C LEU A 43 8.23 6.23 10.36
N TYR A 44 7.44 6.24 11.44
CA TYR A 44 7.94 6.18 12.81
C TYR A 44 8.43 4.78 13.17
N VAL A 45 7.78 3.73 12.66
CA VAL A 45 8.27 2.34 12.81
C VAL A 45 9.65 2.20 12.15
N ASN A 46 9.82 2.71 10.93
CA ASN A 46 11.10 2.69 10.23
C ASN A 46 12.18 3.51 10.97
N GLN A 47 11.85 4.72 11.44
CA GLN A 47 12.84 5.61 12.08
C GLN A 47 13.24 5.16 13.49
N HIS A 48 12.28 4.76 14.32
CA HIS A 48 12.51 4.52 15.74
C HIS A 48 12.72 3.04 16.06
N ALA A 49 11.88 2.16 15.52
CA ALA A 49 12.01 0.72 15.73
C ALA A 49 13.03 0.08 14.78
N ARG A 50 13.41 0.77 13.69
CA ARG A 50 14.35 0.28 12.67
C ARG A 50 13.90 -1.02 12.01
N ILE A 51 12.59 -1.18 11.86
CA ILE A 51 11.99 -2.33 11.17
C ILE A 51 11.55 -1.86 9.78
N PRO A 52 12.12 -2.41 8.69
CA PRO A 52 11.69 -2.09 7.33
C PRO A 52 10.20 -2.36 7.15
N THR A 53 9.42 -1.29 7.06
CA THR A 53 7.95 -1.34 7.03
C THR A 53 7.45 -0.58 5.80
N VAL A 54 6.49 -1.17 5.10
CA VAL A 54 5.86 -0.58 3.91
C VAL A 54 4.41 -0.25 4.20
N ASP A 55 3.90 0.75 3.50
CA ASP A 55 2.50 1.14 3.56
C ASP A 55 1.76 0.78 2.26
N ILE A 56 0.61 0.11 2.40
CA ILE A 56 -0.31 -0.20 1.30
C ILE A 56 -1.50 0.74 1.44
N ILE A 57 -1.41 1.89 0.77
CA ILE A 57 -2.38 2.97 0.88
C ILE A 57 -2.93 3.41 -0.47
N ASP A 58 -4.23 3.72 -0.52
CA ASP A 58 -4.87 4.29 -1.70
C ASP A 58 -4.59 5.79 -1.80
N TYR A 59 -3.55 6.12 -2.54
CA TYR A 59 -3.13 7.49 -2.83
C TYR A 59 -2.75 7.64 -4.31
N ASP A 60 -3.16 8.73 -4.94
CA ASP A 60 -2.68 9.11 -6.27
C ASP A 60 -2.69 10.65 -6.41
N ALA A 61 -1.51 11.26 -6.50
CA ALA A 61 -1.37 12.71 -6.66
C ALA A 61 -2.10 13.24 -7.91
N ARG A 62 -2.27 12.43 -8.96
CA ARG A 62 -2.96 12.81 -10.21
C ARG A 62 -4.48 12.95 -10.05
N ARG A 63 -5.07 12.35 -9.01
CA ARG A 63 -6.48 12.52 -8.63
C ARG A 63 -6.67 13.50 -7.47
N GLY A 64 -5.62 14.21 -7.05
CA GLY A 64 -5.65 15.12 -5.91
C GLY A 64 -5.32 14.46 -4.55
N GLY A 65 -4.78 13.24 -4.55
CA GLY A 65 -4.31 12.55 -3.34
C GLY A 65 -5.19 11.36 -2.93
N PHE A 66 -5.77 11.43 -1.73
CA PHE A 66 -6.70 10.41 -1.21
C PHE A 66 -8.03 10.40 -1.95
N PHE A 67 -8.81 9.35 -1.75
CA PHE A 67 -10.14 9.20 -2.35
C PHE A 67 -11.12 10.25 -1.79
N PRO A 68 -12.19 10.64 -2.53
CA PRO A 68 -13.04 11.78 -2.17
C PRO A 68 -13.73 11.72 -0.80
N SER A 69 -13.95 10.51 -0.26
CA SER A 69 -14.58 10.35 1.06
C SER A 69 -13.59 10.47 2.23
N TRP A 70 -12.28 10.51 1.98
CA TRP A 70 -11.25 10.63 3.03
C TRP A 70 -11.50 11.86 3.92
N HIS A 71 -11.54 11.65 5.23
CA HIS A 71 -11.85 12.68 6.24
C HIS A 71 -13.19 13.39 6.04
N THR A 72 -14.18 12.70 5.47
CA THR A 72 -15.55 13.20 5.36
C THR A 72 -16.52 12.31 6.12
N VAL A 73 -17.70 12.85 6.43
CA VAL A 73 -18.82 12.04 6.96
C VAL A 73 -19.38 11.04 5.94
N GLY A 74 -18.95 11.13 4.68
CA GLY A 74 -19.30 10.20 3.60
C GLY A 74 -18.37 9.01 3.47
N ASP A 75 -17.40 8.85 4.38
CA ASP A 75 -16.60 7.63 4.49
C ASP A 75 -17.42 6.53 5.18
N THR A 76 -18.34 5.96 4.40
CA THR A 76 -19.36 5.01 4.85
C THR A 76 -19.26 3.68 4.11
N LEU A 77 -19.99 2.66 4.56
CA LEU A 77 -19.89 1.29 4.05
C LEU A 77 -20.16 1.14 2.54
N ASP A 78 -20.89 2.07 1.93
CA ASP A 78 -21.12 2.09 0.47
C ASP A 78 -19.86 2.43 -0.34
N LYS A 79 -18.76 2.86 0.31
CA LYS A 79 -17.44 3.04 -0.34
C LYS A 79 -16.56 1.81 -0.27
N ILE A 80 -16.96 0.81 0.52
CA ILE A 80 -16.19 -0.40 0.74
C ILE A 80 -16.49 -1.43 -0.36
N ASP A 81 -15.42 -1.88 -1.02
CA ASP A 81 -15.48 -2.92 -2.05
C ASP A 81 -14.80 -4.21 -1.55
N LYS A 82 -15.55 -5.32 -1.59
CA LYS A 82 -15.05 -6.65 -1.20
C LYS A 82 -13.91 -7.14 -2.10
N ASP A 83 -13.88 -6.73 -3.37
CA ASP A 83 -12.82 -7.11 -4.28
C ASP A 83 -11.50 -6.40 -3.93
N THR A 84 -11.57 -5.14 -3.48
CA THR A 84 -10.40 -4.40 -2.97
C THR A 84 -9.87 -5.06 -1.69
N LEU A 85 -10.75 -5.39 -0.74
CA LEU A 85 -10.37 -6.12 0.47
C LEU A 85 -9.74 -7.48 0.13
N GLY A 86 -10.35 -8.22 -0.80
CA GLY A 86 -9.87 -9.51 -1.27
C GLY A 86 -8.54 -9.42 -2.04
N ALA A 87 -8.25 -8.31 -2.72
CA ALA A 87 -6.97 -8.08 -3.37
C ALA A 87 -5.85 -7.85 -2.35
N VAL A 88 -6.06 -6.94 -1.40
CA VAL A 88 -5.07 -6.62 -0.35
C VAL A 88 -4.83 -7.84 0.55
N GLY A 89 -5.88 -8.50 1.02
CA GLY A 89 -5.77 -9.66 1.89
C GLY A 89 -5.03 -10.83 1.23
N ARG A 90 -5.37 -11.18 -0.03
CA ARG A 90 -4.66 -12.23 -0.77
C ARG A 90 -3.18 -11.90 -0.98
N LEU A 91 -2.87 -10.64 -1.27
CA LEU A 91 -1.49 -10.22 -1.45
C LEU A 91 -0.68 -10.39 -0.17
N VAL A 92 -1.16 -9.84 0.95
CA VAL A 92 -0.46 -9.91 2.23
C VAL A 92 -0.25 -11.35 2.67
N LEU A 93 -1.28 -12.20 2.54
CA LEU A 93 -1.16 -13.63 2.81
C LEU A 93 -0.10 -14.28 1.91
N ALA A 94 -0.12 -14.01 0.60
CA ALA A 94 0.87 -14.61 -0.31
C ALA A 94 2.30 -14.21 0.04
N VAL A 95 2.54 -12.94 0.42
CA VAL A 95 3.86 -12.48 0.86
C VAL A 95 4.28 -13.20 2.13
N VAL A 96 3.46 -13.16 3.19
CA VAL A 96 3.81 -13.73 4.50
C VAL A 96 4.03 -15.24 4.44
N TYR A 97 3.20 -15.98 3.69
CA TYR A 97 3.34 -17.44 3.56
C TYR A 97 4.51 -17.89 2.67
N GLN A 98 5.10 -16.99 1.89
CA GLN A 98 6.26 -17.27 1.03
C GLN A 98 7.60 -16.84 1.66
N GLU A 99 7.59 -16.14 2.79
CA GLU A 99 8.80 -15.85 3.55
C GLU A 99 9.45 -17.15 4.07
N LYS A 100 10.79 -17.16 4.14
CA LYS A 100 11.60 -18.30 4.59
C LYS A 100 12.53 -17.90 5.73
#